data_AF-A0A959ZPD8-F1
#
_entry.id   AF-A0A959ZPD8-F1
#
_cell.length_a   1.000
_cell.length_b   1.000
_cell.length_c   1.000
_cell.angle_alpha   90.00
_cell.angle_beta   90.00
_cell.angle_gamma   90.00
#
_symmetry.space_group_name_H-M   'P 1'
#
loop_
_entity.id
_entity.type
_entity.pdbx_description
1 polymer ?
#
loop_
_entity_poly.entity_id
_entity_poly.type
_entity_poly.pdbx_seq_one_letter_code
_entity_poly.pdbx_strand_id
1 'polypeptide(L)'
;MELDAARRQEPLVQHVTGLYHSCGIKTDGTLACWGNNSVGQLDNIPSGEFTEISVGYYHTCGIRADGSLACWGNNASNQLNVPSGTFTRISAGSHHTCGVKADGTLACWGNNFFNQLDNVPSGTFNQIGAGARHTCGIRADGSLACWGDNGSGQLSNIPSGTFFQIGTGALHACGIKGEGTLTCWGNNGYGQLNNVPAGTFTQISAGERRTCGTKADGYIACWGSNGNKLGGPPTFTSSAPPDGAIGTSYSHTVTAGPAGGPTATFAVAGGALPDGLQLDPVSGEISGTPTDAGTFTGQITATNGMFGPDATQGFSIEIAKAMTSLSGTASAGGDLGTALHDSATLSDGDSPTGSITFDAYGPGDDTCSDTPVFTDSQPVSGNGDVDSDPFTPTAPGTYRWIASYSGDANNEASSTACGDAGQSAALKAPLDVATSGTGVGYVASTPAGIDCGSGSHASCSASYGYGTEITLTAVPDEGTGSSFDGWSGGGCSGTETTCAVTMDQVRSVSASFTDQAPGITALKVTPKSFTPSGKPTDLQRRAAKGATIEITLSEPALVSFRVKNAKPGKAGGPPPPPSRPRSFSRNLPAGSSTVPFSGKLAERTFKPRRYRLIARAIDSANQKSEKVSARFRVVG
;
A
#
# COMPACT_ATOMS: atom_id res chain seq x y z
N MET A 1 35.28 -25.63 -23.88
CA MET A 1 34.45 -26.85 -23.86
C MET A 1 35.31 -27.95 -24.45
N GLU A 2 35.41 -29.09 -23.77
CA GLU A 2 36.31 -30.24 -24.04
C GLU A 2 37.79 -30.07 -23.63
N LEU A 3 38.06 -30.17 -22.31
CA LEU A 3 39.29 -30.81 -21.83
C LEU A 3 39.26 -31.25 -20.34
N ASP A 4 38.08 -31.38 -19.72
CA ASP A 4 37.99 -31.75 -18.28
C ASP A 4 36.91 -32.80 -17.94
N ALA A 5 36.53 -33.65 -18.89
CA ALA A 5 35.57 -34.76 -18.67
C ALA A 5 36.22 -36.16 -18.66
N ALA A 6 37.56 -36.25 -18.73
CA ALA A 6 38.30 -37.51 -18.87
C ALA A 6 38.97 -38.01 -17.58
N ARG A 7 38.63 -37.46 -16.41
CA ARG A 7 39.02 -38.03 -15.10
C ARG A 7 37.83 -38.71 -14.42
N ARG A 8 37.13 -39.58 -15.16
CA ARG A 8 36.33 -40.63 -14.51
C ARG A 8 37.33 -41.49 -13.74
N GLN A 9 37.35 -41.35 -12.41
CA GLN A 9 38.05 -42.31 -11.57
C GLN A 9 37.39 -43.67 -11.85
N GLU A 10 38.16 -44.61 -12.39
CA GLU A 10 37.73 -46.01 -12.52
C GLU A 10 37.21 -46.46 -11.15
N PRO A 11 35.92 -46.85 -11.03
CA PRO A 11 35.36 -47.21 -9.73
C PRO A 11 36.09 -48.44 -9.17
N LEU A 12 36.44 -48.38 -7.90
CA LEU A 12 37.01 -49.50 -7.16
C LEU A 12 35.88 -50.32 -6.53
N VAL A 13 35.92 -51.64 -6.72
CA VAL A 13 34.99 -52.59 -6.07
C VAL A 13 35.42 -52.94 -4.66
N GLN A 14 36.70 -52.73 -4.33
CA GLN A 14 37.24 -52.80 -2.98
C GLN A 14 38.33 -51.74 -2.79
N HIS A 15 38.35 -51.08 -1.64
CA HIS A 15 39.41 -50.16 -1.24
C HIS A 15 39.91 -50.51 0.16
N VAL A 16 41.22 -50.65 0.31
CA VAL A 16 41.86 -51.05 1.56
C VAL A 16 43.06 -50.16 1.84
N THR A 17 43.14 -49.66 3.07
CA THR A 17 44.21 -48.76 3.51
C THR A 17 45.12 -49.48 4.51
N GLY A 18 46.42 -49.49 4.24
CA GLY A 18 47.45 -49.82 5.22
C GLY A 18 47.89 -48.57 5.99
N LEU A 19 49.04 -48.65 6.66
CA LEU A 19 49.57 -47.49 7.40
C LEU A 19 50.19 -46.43 6.48
N TYR A 20 50.93 -46.86 5.46
CA TYR A 20 51.72 -45.96 4.62
C TYR A 20 51.29 -45.95 3.14
N HIS A 21 50.51 -46.93 2.70
CA HIS A 21 50.00 -47.04 1.33
C HIS A 21 48.57 -47.58 1.33
N SER A 22 47.90 -47.46 0.19
CA SER A 22 46.55 -47.95 -0.04
C SER A 22 46.48 -48.66 -1.38
N CYS A 23 45.58 -49.62 -1.48
CA CYS A 23 45.33 -50.35 -2.71
C CYS A 23 43.82 -50.52 -2.90
N GLY A 24 43.42 -50.65 -4.15
CA GLY A 24 42.06 -50.98 -4.52
C GLY A 24 42.00 -51.97 -5.67
N ILE A 25 40.90 -52.72 -5.72
CA ILE A 25 40.53 -53.60 -6.82
C ILE A 25 39.59 -52.81 -7.73
N LYS A 26 39.90 -52.72 -9.01
CA LYS A 26 39.04 -52.10 -10.03
C LYS A 26 37.92 -53.05 -10.44
N THR A 27 36.95 -52.55 -11.21
CA THR A 27 35.83 -53.37 -11.72
C THR A 27 36.26 -54.54 -12.60
N ASP A 28 37.41 -54.46 -13.25
CA ASP A 28 38.02 -55.54 -14.04
C ASP A 28 38.87 -56.52 -13.20
N GLY A 29 38.86 -56.40 -11.87
CA GLY A 29 39.65 -57.23 -10.96
C GLY A 29 41.13 -56.84 -10.86
N THR A 30 41.61 -55.87 -11.65
CA THR A 30 43.01 -55.42 -11.58
C THR A 30 43.25 -54.46 -10.41
N LEU A 31 44.50 -54.29 -10.02
CA LEU A 31 44.87 -53.47 -8.86
C LEU A 31 45.29 -52.05 -9.23
N ALA A 32 44.99 -51.12 -8.33
CA ALA A 32 45.61 -49.80 -8.27
C ALA A 32 46.14 -49.58 -6.85
N CYS A 33 47.41 -49.21 -6.70
CA CYS A 33 48.01 -48.90 -5.40
C CYS A 33 48.72 -47.55 -5.41
N TRP A 34 48.68 -46.83 -4.30
CA TRP A 34 49.27 -45.51 -4.14
C TRP A 34 49.74 -45.26 -2.70
N GLY A 35 50.61 -44.28 -2.52
CA GLY A 35 51.15 -43.89 -1.21
C GLY A 35 52.67 -44.07 -1.13
N ASN A 36 53.16 -44.42 0.06
CA ASN A 36 54.58 -44.61 0.32
C ASN A 36 55.14 -45.84 -0.41
N ASN A 37 56.36 -45.70 -0.96
CA ASN A 37 57.09 -46.78 -1.61
C ASN A 37 58.53 -46.92 -1.11
N SER A 38 58.84 -46.50 0.13
CA SER A 38 60.22 -46.46 0.62
C SER A 38 60.85 -47.84 0.82
N VAL A 39 60.04 -48.90 0.85
CA VAL A 39 60.50 -50.30 0.96
C VAL A 39 59.89 -51.19 -0.12
N GLY A 40 59.48 -50.61 -1.24
CA GLY A 40 58.99 -51.33 -2.42
C GLY A 40 57.52 -51.74 -2.37
N GLN A 41 56.69 -51.12 -1.51
CA GLN A 41 55.26 -51.46 -1.35
C GLN A 41 54.42 -51.32 -2.64
N LEU A 42 54.89 -50.51 -3.59
CA LEU A 42 54.26 -50.25 -4.89
C LEU A 42 55.08 -50.83 -6.05
N ASP A 43 56.20 -51.50 -5.76
CA ASP A 43 57.03 -52.13 -6.78
C ASP A 43 56.48 -53.53 -7.11
N ASN A 44 56.58 -53.92 -8.38
CA ASN A 44 56.20 -55.25 -8.86
C ASN A 44 54.79 -55.69 -8.44
N ILE A 45 53.82 -54.77 -8.48
CA ILE A 45 52.40 -55.07 -8.22
C ILE A 45 51.99 -56.21 -9.17
N PRO A 46 51.56 -57.37 -8.65
CA PRO A 46 51.24 -58.52 -9.49
C PRO A 46 50.09 -58.21 -10.44
N SER A 47 50.21 -58.68 -11.69
CA SER A 47 49.11 -58.66 -12.64
C SER A 47 48.11 -59.79 -12.37
N GLY A 48 46.94 -59.66 -12.99
CA GLY A 48 45.84 -60.63 -12.89
C GLY A 48 44.64 -60.08 -12.12
N GLU A 49 43.61 -60.91 -12.02
CA GLU A 49 42.35 -60.58 -11.36
C GLU A 49 42.38 -61.00 -9.89
N PHE A 50 42.02 -60.06 -9.02
CA PHE A 50 41.95 -60.24 -7.58
C PHE A 50 40.50 -60.11 -7.10
N THR A 51 40.13 -60.91 -6.11
CA THR A 51 38.80 -60.90 -5.48
C THR A 51 38.82 -60.30 -4.09
N GLU A 52 39.98 -60.29 -3.43
CA GLU A 52 40.17 -59.68 -2.11
C GLU A 52 41.62 -59.23 -1.97
N ILE A 53 41.84 -58.06 -1.35
CA ILE A 53 43.18 -57.60 -0.97
C ILE A 53 43.23 -57.23 0.50
N SER A 54 44.42 -57.33 1.08
CA SER A 54 44.74 -56.83 2.41
C SER A 54 46.06 -56.07 2.40
N VAL A 55 46.04 -54.86 2.96
CA VAL A 55 47.17 -53.93 2.95
C VAL A 55 47.71 -53.81 4.37
N GLY A 56 48.93 -54.31 4.58
CA GLY A 56 49.64 -54.21 5.85
C GLY A 56 50.40 -52.88 5.98
N TYR A 57 51.41 -52.84 6.86
CA TYR A 57 52.21 -51.61 7.00
C TYR A 57 53.21 -51.44 5.86
N TYR A 58 53.82 -52.54 5.44
CA TYR A 58 54.96 -52.52 4.51
C TYR A 58 54.81 -53.50 3.35
N HIS A 59 53.70 -54.24 3.28
CA HIS A 59 53.41 -55.20 2.22
C HIS A 59 51.91 -55.26 1.96
N THR A 60 51.55 -55.80 0.80
CA THR A 60 50.17 -56.07 0.43
C THR A 60 50.06 -57.53 0.00
N CYS A 61 48.94 -58.17 0.30
CA CYS A 61 48.60 -59.49 -0.20
C CYS A 61 47.22 -59.44 -0.88
N GLY A 62 47.01 -60.28 -1.89
CA GLY A 62 45.75 -60.40 -2.60
C GLY A 62 45.41 -61.85 -2.93
N ILE A 63 44.11 -62.19 -2.83
CA ILE A 63 43.51 -63.45 -3.27
C ILE A 63 43.04 -63.29 -4.72
N ARG A 64 43.40 -64.25 -5.57
CA ARG A 64 42.89 -64.38 -6.94
C ARG A 64 41.61 -65.20 -6.99
N ALA A 65 40.91 -65.16 -8.12
CA ALA A 65 39.67 -65.92 -8.33
C ALA A 65 39.82 -67.45 -8.12
N ASP A 66 41.01 -68.01 -8.32
CA ASP A 66 41.32 -69.43 -8.07
C ASP A 66 41.67 -69.75 -6.61
N GLY A 67 41.63 -68.75 -5.72
CA GLY A 67 42.00 -68.85 -4.31
C GLY A 67 43.50 -68.80 -4.04
N SER A 68 44.35 -68.68 -5.07
CA SER A 68 45.79 -68.48 -4.87
C SER A 68 46.10 -67.08 -4.33
N LEU A 69 47.21 -66.95 -3.61
CA LEU A 69 47.66 -65.69 -3.05
C LEU A 69 48.86 -65.12 -3.80
N ALA A 70 48.94 -63.80 -3.88
CA ALA A 70 50.16 -63.08 -4.20
C ALA A 70 50.40 -61.96 -3.20
N CYS A 71 51.63 -61.85 -2.72
CA CYS A 71 52.06 -60.78 -1.84
C CYS A 71 53.25 -60.03 -2.46
N TRP A 72 53.30 -58.71 -2.27
CA TRP A 72 54.39 -57.85 -2.73
C TRP A 72 54.71 -56.76 -1.70
N GLY A 73 55.86 -56.12 -1.83
CA GLY A 73 56.38 -55.12 -0.89
C GLY A 73 57.60 -55.60 -0.11
N ASN A 74 57.69 -55.22 1.16
CA ASN A 74 58.80 -55.61 2.03
C ASN A 74 58.76 -57.12 2.34
N ASN A 75 59.92 -57.78 2.32
CA ASN A 75 60.07 -59.21 2.70
C ASN A 75 61.12 -59.46 3.78
N ALA A 76 61.50 -58.46 4.58
CA ALA A 76 62.59 -58.60 5.56
C ALA A 76 62.29 -59.61 6.69
N SER A 77 61.03 -59.97 6.88
CA SER A 77 60.54 -60.96 7.85
C SER A 77 59.87 -62.16 7.19
N ASN A 78 60.12 -62.44 5.90
CA ASN A 78 59.48 -63.52 5.15
C ASN A 78 57.95 -63.37 4.95
N GLN A 79 57.41 -62.15 5.07
CA GLN A 79 55.97 -61.90 4.96
C GLN A 79 55.40 -62.05 3.53
N LEU A 80 56.25 -62.19 2.51
CA LEU A 80 55.84 -62.53 1.15
C LEU A 80 55.93 -64.03 0.86
N ASN A 81 56.44 -64.86 1.79
CA ASN A 81 56.60 -66.30 1.60
C ASN A 81 55.26 -67.02 1.84
N VAL A 82 54.36 -66.88 0.89
CA VAL A 82 53.00 -67.42 0.90
C VAL A 82 53.00 -68.95 1.06
N PRO A 83 52.30 -69.52 2.05
CA PRO A 83 52.10 -70.96 2.18
C PRO A 83 51.28 -71.54 1.02
N SER A 84 51.52 -72.80 0.66
CA SER A 84 50.72 -73.48 -0.35
C SER A 84 49.27 -73.70 0.10
N GLY A 85 48.35 -73.70 -0.87
CA GLY A 85 46.92 -73.90 -0.66
C GLY A 85 46.08 -72.76 -1.25
N THR A 86 44.77 -72.85 -1.05
CA THR A 86 43.79 -71.85 -1.46
C THR A 86 43.19 -71.15 -0.25
N PHE A 87 42.89 -69.86 -0.41
CA PHE A 87 42.46 -68.96 0.66
C PHE A 87 41.16 -68.26 0.29
N THR A 88 40.37 -67.98 1.33
CA THR A 88 39.06 -67.32 1.21
C THR A 88 39.02 -65.96 1.92
N ARG A 89 39.96 -65.71 2.85
CA ARG A 89 40.16 -64.41 3.53
C ARG A 89 41.63 -64.18 3.78
N ILE A 90 42.05 -62.92 3.79
CA ILE A 90 43.40 -62.53 4.18
C ILE A 90 43.43 -61.28 5.04
N SER A 91 44.41 -61.23 5.95
CA SER A 91 44.71 -60.03 6.70
C SER A 91 46.21 -59.87 6.91
N ALA A 92 46.74 -58.72 6.48
CA ALA A 92 48.13 -58.34 6.61
C ALA A 92 48.33 -57.36 7.78
N GLY A 93 49.22 -57.72 8.71
CA GLY A 93 49.62 -56.89 9.83
C GLY A 93 50.83 -56.01 9.48
N SER A 94 51.69 -55.71 10.46
CA SER A 94 52.89 -54.88 10.19
C SER A 94 53.95 -55.64 9.37
N HIS A 95 54.26 -56.87 9.79
CA HIS A 95 55.29 -57.73 9.19
C HIS A 95 54.89 -59.20 9.17
N HIS A 96 53.61 -59.53 9.43
CA HIS A 96 53.05 -60.87 9.35
C HIS A 96 51.76 -60.83 8.55
N THR A 97 51.37 -61.98 8.01
CA THR A 97 50.10 -62.16 7.30
C THR A 97 49.43 -63.41 7.82
N CYS A 98 48.12 -63.37 7.95
CA CYS A 98 47.30 -64.55 8.21
C CYS A 98 46.24 -64.67 7.11
N GLY A 99 45.88 -65.91 6.78
CA GLY A 99 44.83 -66.23 5.82
C GLY A 99 43.92 -67.35 6.35
N VAL A 100 42.65 -67.28 5.99
CA VAL A 100 41.70 -68.38 6.15
C VAL A 100 41.75 -69.22 4.87
N LYS A 101 42.05 -70.51 5.00
CA LYS A 101 42.07 -71.46 3.88
C LYS A 101 40.65 -71.81 3.42
N ALA A 102 40.54 -72.43 2.25
CA ALA A 102 39.25 -72.91 1.74
C ALA A 102 38.54 -73.92 2.66
N ASP A 103 39.28 -74.66 3.50
CA ASP A 103 38.72 -75.55 4.54
C ASP A 103 38.34 -74.84 5.84
N GLY A 104 38.50 -73.51 5.90
CA GLY A 104 38.22 -72.67 7.07
C GLY A 104 39.36 -72.60 8.10
N THR A 105 40.43 -73.38 7.96
CA THR A 105 41.58 -73.34 8.89
C THR A 105 42.51 -72.15 8.63
N LEU A 106 43.36 -71.81 9.60
CA LEU A 106 44.27 -70.67 9.49
C LEU A 106 45.67 -71.08 9.00
N ALA A 107 46.30 -70.20 8.23
CA ALA A 107 47.76 -70.19 8.05
C ALA A 107 48.28 -68.76 8.24
N CYS A 108 49.32 -68.63 9.06
CA CYS A 108 50.02 -67.37 9.29
C CYS A 108 51.51 -67.52 8.93
N TRP A 109 52.11 -66.47 8.39
CA TRP A 109 53.52 -66.44 8.02
C TRP A 109 54.11 -65.03 8.19
N GLY A 110 55.44 -64.94 8.15
CA GLY A 110 56.17 -63.70 8.31
C GLY A 110 56.83 -63.57 9.69
N ASN A 111 56.70 -62.41 10.32
CA ASN A 111 57.31 -62.11 11.61
C ASN A 111 56.65 -62.87 12.77
N ASN A 112 57.47 -63.29 13.74
CA ASN A 112 57.01 -64.02 14.93
C ASN A 112 57.64 -63.53 16.25
N PHE A 113 58.19 -62.31 16.31
CA PHE A 113 58.86 -61.83 17.53
C PHE A 113 57.93 -61.74 18.76
N PHE A 114 56.62 -61.62 18.53
CA PHE A 114 55.59 -61.54 19.56
C PHE A 114 54.64 -62.75 19.52
N ASN A 115 55.13 -63.92 19.07
CA ASN A 115 54.35 -65.16 18.97
C ASN A 115 53.13 -65.07 18.02
N GLN A 116 53.22 -64.26 16.96
CA GLN A 116 52.15 -64.12 15.96
C GLN A 116 51.86 -65.42 15.18
N LEU A 117 52.82 -66.36 15.18
CA LEU A 117 52.76 -67.64 14.47
C LEU A 117 52.74 -68.87 15.39
N ASP A 118 53.26 -68.77 16.62
CA ASP A 118 53.46 -69.94 17.49
C ASP A 118 52.19 -70.46 18.17
N ASN A 119 51.17 -69.61 18.34
CA ASN A 119 49.93 -69.94 19.03
C ASN A 119 48.70 -69.64 18.16
N VAL A 120 48.79 -69.92 16.85
CA VAL A 120 47.64 -69.78 15.95
C VAL A 120 46.55 -70.76 16.39
N PRO A 121 45.35 -70.29 16.75
CA PRO A 121 44.28 -71.16 17.25
C PRO A 121 43.83 -72.17 16.19
N SER A 122 43.53 -73.39 16.63
CA SER A 122 42.91 -74.41 15.79
C SER A 122 41.41 -74.18 15.61
N GLY A 123 40.81 -74.89 14.65
CA GLY A 123 39.39 -74.77 14.30
C GLY A 123 39.18 -74.00 12.99
N THR A 124 37.92 -73.68 12.71
CA THR A 124 37.49 -72.99 11.50
C THR A 124 37.08 -71.54 11.77
N PHE A 125 37.38 -70.65 10.84
CA PHE A 125 37.19 -69.21 10.95
C PHE A 125 36.44 -68.64 9.75
N ASN A 126 35.58 -67.65 10.01
CA ASN A 126 34.82 -66.93 8.98
C ASN A 126 35.49 -65.61 8.58
N GLN A 127 36.24 -64.99 9.51
CA GLN A 127 36.93 -63.73 9.29
C GLN A 127 38.17 -63.64 10.19
N ILE A 128 39.17 -62.89 9.74
CA ILE A 128 40.36 -62.54 10.51
C ILE A 128 40.70 -61.07 10.32
N GLY A 129 41.36 -60.49 11.32
CA GLY A 129 41.96 -59.18 11.29
C GLY A 129 43.36 -59.23 11.92
N ALA A 130 44.36 -58.80 11.17
CA ALA A 130 45.73 -58.67 11.65
C ALA A 130 45.98 -57.21 12.06
N GLY A 131 46.26 -57.01 13.35
CA GLY A 131 46.80 -55.75 13.84
C GLY A 131 48.30 -55.64 13.60
N ALA A 132 48.97 -54.69 14.26
CA ALA A 132 50.41 -54.50 14.05
C ALA A 132 51.21 -55.74 14.47
N ARG A 133 50.90 -56.35 15.62
CA ARG A 133 51.66 -57.45 16.23
C ARG A 133 50.78 -58.56 16.83
N HIS A 134 49.48 -58.50 16.59
CA HIS A 134 48.50 -59.47 17.06
C HIS A 134 47.52 -59.77 15.92
N THR A 135 46.82 -60.89 16.02
CA THR A 135 45.76 -61.25 15.08
C THR A 135 44.54 -61.68 15.89
N CYS A 136 43.37 -61.30 15.43
CA CYS A 136 42.09 -61.77 15.96
C CYS A 136 41.25 -62.38 14.84
N GLY A 137 40.39 -63.33 15.16
CA GLY A 137 39.51 -63.99 14.21
C GLY A 137 38.16 -64.36 14.81
N ILE A 138 37.16 -64.42 13.94
CA ILE A 138 35.82 -64.91 14.24
C ILE A 138 35.76 -66.37 13.81
N ARG A 139 35.53 -67.27 14.75
CA ARG A 139 35.31 -68.69 14.48
C ARG A 139 34.01 -68.93 13.72
N ALA A 140 33.85 -70.12 13.15
CA ALA A 140 32.62 -70.51 12.47
C ALA A 140 31.35 -70.40 13.34
N ASP A 141 31.49 -70.56 14.66
CA ASP A 141 30.42 -70.40 15.66
C ASP A 141 30.18 -68.93 16.10
N GLY A 142 30.93 -67.97 15.53
CA GLY A 142 30.85 -66.56 15.87
C GLY A 142 31.70 -66.13 17.09
N SER A 143 32.34 -67.05 17.80
CA SER A 143 33.22 -66.70 18.94
C SER A 143 34.55 -66.09 18.49
N LEU A 144 35.18 -65.29 19.34
CA LEU A 144 36.45 -64.64 19.04
C LEU A 144 37.67 -65.46 19.51
N ALA A 145 38.75 -65.38 18.75
CA ALA A 145 40.08 -65.83 19.15
C ALA A 145 41.10 -64.75 18.81
N CYS A 146 42.01 -64.42 19.72
CA CYS A 146 43.13 -63.54 19.43
C CYS A 146 44.45 -64.19 19.89
N TRP A 147 45.55 -63.90 19.19
CA TRP A 147 46.89 -64.39 19.50
C TRP A 147 47.97 -63.38 19.06
N GLY A 148 49.21 -63.59 19.53
CA GLY A 148 50.34 -62.69 19.29
C GLY A 148 50.66 -61.79 20.49
N ASP A 149 50.95 -60.51 20.24
CA ASP A 149 51.26 -59.54 21.29
C ASP A 149 50.08 -59.28 22.23
N ASN A 150 50.38 -59.17 23.53
CA ASN A 150 49.42 -58.82 24.58
C ASN A 150 49.88 -57.63 25.45
N GLY A 151 50.92 -56.90 25.05
CA GLY A 151 51.48 -55.79 25.84
C GLY A 151 50.48 -54.65 26.14
N SER A 152 49.38 -54.55 25.39
CA SER A 152 48.29 -53.60 25.62
C SER A 152 46.95 -54.28 25.99
N GLY A 153 46.97 -55.55 26.40
CA GLY A 153 45.75 -56.29 26.77
C GLY A 153 44.91 -56.75 25.58
N GLN A 154 45.49 -56.88 24.39
CA GLN A 154 44.80 -57.31 23.17
C GLN A 154 44.22 -58.73 23.28
N LEU A 155 44.76 -59.56 24.19
CA LEU A 155 44.35 -60.95 24.43
C LEU A 155 43.66 -61.15 25.81
N SER A 156 43.86 -60.24 26.77
CA SER A 156 43.43 -60.46 28.16
C SER A 156 41.94 -60.23 28.41
N ASN A 157 41.26 -59.45 27.57
CA ASN A 157 39.86 -59.04 27.77
C ASN A 157 39.04 -59.19 26.47
N ILE A 158 39.22 -60.32 25.79
CA ILE A 158 38.45 -60.61 24.57
C ILE A 158 36.97 -60.76 24.95
N PRO A 159 36.07 -59.94 24.39
CA PRO A 159 34.65 -60.01 24.73
C PRO A 159 34.02 -61.35 24.34
N SER A 160 33.12 -61.85 25.19
CA SER A 160 32.33 -63.04 24.89
C SER A 160 31.09 -62.71 24.05
N GLY A 161 30.56 -63.74 23.38
CA GLY A 161 29.38 -63.67 22.52
C GLY A 161 29.67 -64.04 21.07
N THR A 162 28.66 -63.86 20.22
CA THR A 162 28.70 -64.17 18.79
C THR A 162 28.87 -62.88 17.97
N PHE A 163 29.91 -62.85 17.15
CA PHE A 163 30.29 -61.72 16.32
C PHE A 163 30.16 -62.09 14.85
N PHE A 164 29.77 -61.13 14.02
CA PHE A 164 29.74 -61.31 12.55
C PHE A 164 30.79 -60.47 11.84
N GLN A 165 31.36 -59.46 12.51
CA GLN A 165 32.42 -58.63 11.94
C GLN A 165 33.46 -58.23 12.98
N ILE A 166 34.73 -58.23 12.57
CA ILE A 166 35.87 -57.74 13.35
C ILE A 166 36.69 -56.73 12.56
N GLY A 167 37.19 -55.71 13.24
CA GLY A 167 38.18 -54.75 12.75
C GLY A 167 39.34 -54.63 13.72
N THR A 168 40.57 -54.75 13.25
CA THR A 168 41.78 -54.73 14.08
C THR A 168 42.66 -53.53 13.77
N GLY A 169 42.90 -52.70 14.77
CA GLY A 169 43.88 -51.62 14.71
C GLY A 169 45.28 -52.10 15.09
N ALA A 170 46.20 -51.18 15.37
CA ALA A 170 47.59 -51.55 15.69
C ALA A 170 47.68 -52.39 16.96
N LEU A 171 47.00 -51.93 18.02
CA LEU A 171 47.07 -52.46 19.37
C LEU A 171 45.68 -52.61 20.03
N HIS A 172 44.60 -52.46 19.26
CA HIS A 172 43.22 -52.66 19.71
C HIS A 172 42.42 -53.41 18.64
N ALA A 173 41.30 -53.99 19.03
CA ALA A 173 40.36 -54.63 18.13
C ALA A 173 38.93 -54.28 18.52
N CYS A 174 38.03 -54.30 17.54
CA CYS A 174 36.61 -54.04 17.72
C CYS A 174 35.80 -55.11 16.98
N GLY A 175 34.67 -55.53 17.54
CA GLY A 175 33.78 -56.51 16.94
C GLY A 175 32.33 -56.07 17.01
N ILE A 176 31.53 -56.47 16.00
CA ILE A 176 30.09 -56.27 15.96
C ILE A 176 29.37 -57.60 16.24
N LYS A 177 28.43 -57.58 17.18
CA LYS A 177 27.53 -58.70 17.53
C LYS A 177 26.29 -58.71 16.64
N GLY A 178 25.55 -59.82 16.60
CA GLY A 178 24.36 -60.01 15.74
C GLY A 178 23.30 -58.90 15.76
N GLU A 179 23.10 -58.21 16.88
CA GLU A 179 22.16 -57.10 17.02
C GLU A 179 22.77 -55.73 16.65
N GLY A 180 23.96 -55.70 16.04
CA GLY A 180 24.68 -54.48 15.67
C GLY A 180 25.42 -53.81 16.83
N THR A 181 25.43 -54.41 18.02
CA THR A 181 26.20 -53.91 19.17
C THR A 181 27.70 -54.04 18.92
N LEU A 182 28.43 -52.94 19.09
CA LEU A 182 29.88 -52.88 18.90
C LEU A 182 30.62 -52.95 20.24
N THR A 183 31.71 -53.71 20.32
CA THR A 183 32.61 -53.73 21.48
C THR A 183 34.05 -53.69 21.04
N CYS A 184 34.87 -52.86 21.69
CA CYS A 184 36.31 -52.80 21.46
C CYS A 184 37.10 -53.25 22.69
N TRP A 185 38.32 -53.78 22.48
CA TRP A 185 39.26 -54.16 23.53
C TRP A 185 40.72 -53.92 23.12
N GLY A 186 41.65 -53.97 24.08
CA GLY A 186 43.08 -53.72 23.89
C GLY A 186 43.51 -52.31 24.33
N ASN A 187 44.34 -51.65 23.51
CA ASN A 187 44.88 -50.32 23.83
C ASN A 187 43.80 -49.23 23.82
N ASN A 188 43.86 -48.32 24.79
CA ASN A 188 42.93 -47.20 24.93
C ASN A 188 43.62 -45.83 25.14
N GLY A 189 44.92 -45.71 24.81
CA GLY A 189 45.67 -44.47 25.07
C GLY A 189 45.15 -43.23 24.33
N TYR A 190 44.30 -43.43 23.31
CA TYR A 190 43.68 -42.39 22.50
C TYR A 190 42.14 -42.44 22.54
N GLY A 191 41.54 -43.16 23.50
CA GLY A 191 40.09 -43.29 23.61
C GLY A 191 39.46 -44.27 22.62
N GLN A 192 40.21 -45.25 22.11
CA GLN A 192 39.71 -46.25 21.15
C GLN A 192 38.60 -47.14 21.73
N LEU A 193 38.46 -47.22 23.05
CA LEU A 193 37.48 -48.08 23.74
C LEU A 193 36.36 -47.29 24.43
N ASN A 194 36.65 -46.10 24.97
CA ASN A 194 35.80 -45.48 25.99
C ASN A 194 34.74 -44.49 25.44
N ASN A 195 34.72 -44.24 24.14
CA ASN A 195 33.79 -43.29 23.50
C ASN A 195 33.21 -43.87 22.20
N VAL A 196 32.86 -45.17 22.22
CA VAL A 196 32.16 -45.80 21.09
C VAL A 196 30.81 -45.08 20.92
N PRO A 197 30.52 -44.47 19.76
CA PRO A 197 29.25 -43.80 19.53
C PRO A 197 28.07 -44.77 19.67
N ALA A 198 26.99 -44.31 20.29
CA ALA A 198 25.77 -45.10 20.41
C ALA A 198 25.14 -45.37 19.03
N GLY A 199 24.42 -46.49 18.94
CA GLY A 199 23.73 -46.94 17.73
C GLY A 199 24.05 -48.40 17.39
N THR A 200 23.42 -48.89 16.34
CA THR A 200 23.66 -50.21 15.76
C THR A 200 24.58 -50.06 14.55
N PHE A 201 25.61 -50.89 14.47
CA PHE A 201 26.60 -50.87 13.40
C PHE A 201 26.42 -52.04 12.45
N THR A 202 26.59 -51.79 11.16
CA THR A 202 26.56 -52.80 10.11
C THR A 202 27.94 -53.11 9.58
N GLN A 203 28.88 -52.15 9.70
CA GLN A 203 30.27 -52.30 9.28
C GLN A 203 31.23 -51.59 10.23
N ILE A 204 32.44 -52.12 10.37
CA ILE A 204 33.54 -51.52 11.13
C ILE A 204 34.87 -51.64 10.41
N SER A 205 35.69 -50.61 10.56
CA SER A 205 37.09 -50.58 10.13
C SER A 205 37.93 -49.93 11.23
N ALA A 206 39.03 -50.58 11.61
CA ALA A 206 39.96 -50.07 12.60
C ALA A 206 41.31 -49.79 11.94
N GLY A 207 41.76 -48.54 12.02
CA GLY A 207 43.12 -48.14 11.66
C GLY A 207 44.05 -48.19 12.88
N GLU A 208 45.26 -47.62 12.77
CA GLU A 208 46.30 -47.73 13.81
C GLU A 208 45.79 -47.40 15.23
N ARG A 209 45.08 -46.26 15.36
CA ARG A 209 44.60 -45.70 16.64
C ARG A 209 43.18 -45.15 16.56
N ARG A 210 42.46 -45.45 15.48
CA ARG A 210 41.11 -44.94 15.19
C ARG A 210 40.22 -46.09 14.75
N THR A 211 38.94 -45.98 15.05
CA THR A 211 37.92 -46.90 14.53
C THR A 211 36.80 -46.08 13.92
N CYS A 212 36.31 -46.50 12.77
CA CYS A 212 35.13 -45.97 12.12
C CYS A 212 34.14 -47.11 11.90
N GLY A 213 32.84 -46.82 12.00
CA GLY A 213 31.80 -47.77 11.67
C GLY A 213 30.63 -47.11 10.97
N THR A 214 30.03 -47.86 10.05
CA THR A 214 28.77 -47.49 9.41
C THR A 214 27.63 -47.97 10.29
N LYS A 215 26.74 -47.06 10.66
CA LYS A 215 25.55 -47.34 11.43
C LYS A 215 24.42 -47.86 10.54
N ALA A 216 23.41 -48.49 11.14
CA ALA A 216 22.25 -48.99 10.42
C ALA A 216 21.38 -47.88 9.80
N ASP A 217 21.48 -46.65 10.32
CA ASP A 217 20.85 -45.44 9.77
C ASP A 217 21.60 -44.84 8.56
N GLY A 218 22.70 -45.47 8.13
CA GLY A 218 23.51 -45.05 6.98
C GLY A 218 24.63 -44.07 7.32
N TYR A 219 24.66 -43.51 8.54
CA TYR A 219 25.69 -42.57 8.94
C TYR A 219 26.98 -43.26 9.43
N ILE A 220 28.09 -42.54 9.37
CA ILE A 220 29.41 -43.00 9.83
C ILE A 220 29.69 -42.41 11.21
N ALA A 221 30.26 -43.22 12.09
CA ALA A 221 30.76 -42.80 13.39
C ALA A 221 32.24 -43.19 13.52
N CYS A 222 33.11 -42.24 13.86
CA CYS A 222 34.53 -42.48 14.07
C CYS A 222 34.98 -42.02 15.47
N TRP A 223 35.86 -42.79 16.12
CA TRP A 223 36.40 -42.48 17.44
C TRP A 223 37.86 -42.95 17.58
N GLY A 224 38.50 -42.59 18.70
CA GLY A 224 39.92 -42.81 18.95
C GLY A 224 40.76 -41.54 18.70
N SER A 225 41.99 -41.71 18.21
CA SER A 225 42.94 -40.60 18.01
C SER A 225 42.35 -39.48 17.13
N ASN A 226 42.51 -38.22 17.57
CA ASN A 226 41.99 -37.02 16.90
C ASN A 226 40.45 -37.00 16.71
N GLY A 227 39.68 -37.50 17.69
CA GLY A 227 38.22 -37.69 17.64
C GLY A 227 37.33 -36.53 17.13
N ASN A 228 37.86 -35.31 16.95
CA ASN A 228 37.13 -34.15 16.43
C ASN A 228 37.59 -33.69 15.02
N LYS A 229 38.63 -34.30 14.42
CA LYS A 229 39.19 -33.84 13.12
C LYS A 229 38.59 -34.52 11.89
N LEU A 230 37.72 -35.51 12.07
CA LEU A 230 37.02 -36.17 10.95
C LEU A 230 35.67 -35.51 10.63
N GLY A 231 35.26 -34.53 11.43
CA GLY A 231 33.93 -33.93 11.36
C GLY A 231 32.94 -34.60 12.30
N GLY A 232 31.72 -34.11 12.30
CA GLY A 232 30.62 -34.61 13.09
C GLY A 232 29.29 -34.19 12.45
N PRO A 233 28.16 -34.49 13.09
CA PRO A 233 26.86 -34.05 12.63
C PRO A 233 26.86 -32.53 12.42
N PRO A 234 26.28 -32.01 11.33
CA PRO A 234 26.21 -30.57 11.12
C PRO A 234 25.44 -29.90 12.26
N THR A 235 25.75 -28.64 12.54
CA THR A 235 24.97 -27.79 13.45
C THR A 235 24.83 -26.41 12.84
N PHE A 236 23.64 -25.82 12.88
CA PHE A 236 23.44 -24.46 12.38
C PHE A 236 24.20 -23.44 13.24
N THR A 237 24.91 -22.54 12.57
CA THR A 237 25.69 -21.46 13.20
C THR A 237 25.11 -20.07 12.91
N SER A 238 24.25 -19.96 11.89
CA SER A 238 23.48 -18.75 11.61
C SER A 238 22.21 -18.66 12.45
N SER A 239 21.67 -17.45 12.57
CA SER A 239 20.28 -17.26 13.00
C SER A 239 19.30 -17.77 11.94
N ALA A 240 18.05 -17.97 12.37
CA ALA A 240 16.94 -18.20 11.45
C ALA A 240 16.78 -17.01 10.48
N PRO A 241 16.20 -17.24 9.28
CA PRO A 241 15.92 -16.18 8.32
C PRO A 241 15.02 -15.08 8.91
N PRO A 242 15.34 -13.79 8.70
CA PRO A 242 14.52 -12.68 9.18
C PRO A 242 13.31 -12.41 8.28
N ASP A 243 12.42 -11.54 8.74
CA ASP A 243 11.27 -11.00 8.01
C ASP A 243 11.69 -10.14 6.81
N GLY A 244 10.73 -9.88 5.92
CA GLY A 244 10.92 -9.10 4.70
C GLY A 244 9.68 -8.29 4.30
N ALA A 245 9.73 -7.70 3.11
CA ALA A 245 8.61 -6.97 2.51
C ALA A 245 8.41 -7.43 1.07
N ILE A 246 7.16 -7.45 0.62
CA ILE A 246 6.81 -7.83 -0.74
C ILE A 246 7.49 -6.89 -1.76
N GLY A 247 7.87 -7.43 -2.93
CA GLY A 247 8.50 -6.64 -3.99
C GLY A 247 9.93 -6.16 -3.70
N THR A 248 10.45 -6.41 -2.49
CA THR A 248 11.81 -6.03 -2.09
C THR A 248 12.76 -7.20 -2.20
N SER A 249 13.97 -6.97 -2.72
CA SER A 249 15.01 -7.99 -2.79
C SER A 249 15.36 -8.54 -1.40
N TYR A 250 15.32 -9.85 -1.25
CA TYR A 250 15.65 -10.58 -0.04
C TYR A 250 16.95 -11.37 -0.26
N SER A 251 17.83 -11.38 0.75
CA SER A 251 19.00 -12.27 0.80
C SER A 251 19.35 -12.56 2.26
N HIS A 252 19.42 -13.84 2.62
CA HIS A 252 19.89 -14.32 3.91
C HIS A 252 20.62 -15.66 3.74
N THR A 253 21.79 -15.82 4.36
CA THR A 253 22.55 -17.07 4.25
C THR A 253 22.47 -17.88 5.52
N VAL A 254 21.94 -19.10 5.44
CA VAL A 254 22.07 -20.07 6.51
C VAL A 254 23.42 -20.78 6.44
N THR A 255 24.04 -21.00 7.60
CA THR A 255 25.34 -21.67 7.70
C THR A 255 25.27 -22.80 8.70
N ALA A 256 25.94 -23.92 8.38
CA ALA A 256 26.03 -25.07 9.27
C ALA A 256 27.43 -25.71 9.20
N GLY A 257 27.91 -26.23 10.34
CA GLY A 257 29.20 -26.93 10.42
C GLY A 257 29.34 -27.78 11.69
N PRO A 258 30.32 -28.70 11.71
CA PRO A 258 31.52 -28.45 12.50
C PRO A 258 32.76 -28.37 11.58
N ALA A 259 33.76 -27.58 11.97
CA ALA A 259 34.90 -27.13 11.15
C ALA A 259 35.87 -28.22 10.59
N GLY A 260 35.49 -29.50 10.54
CA GLY A 260 36.35 -30.62 10.12
C GLY A 260 35.68 -31.75 9.31
N GLY A 261 34.45 -31.58 8.83
CA GLY A 261 33.76 -32.56 7.95
C GLY A 261 33.53 -32.04 6.52
N PRO A 262 32.85 -32.80 5.64
CA PRO A 262 32.39 -32.28 4.35
C PRO A 262 31.50 -31.06 4.53
N THR A 263 31.53 -30.17 3.55
CA THR A 263 30.63 -29.03 3.49
C THR A 263 29.18 -29.51 3.51
N ALA A 264 28.37 -28.90 4.38
CA ALA A 264 26.96 -29.22 4.46
C ALA A 264 26.22 -28.67 3.23
N THR A 265 25.21 -29.40 2.77
CA THR A 265 24.20 -28.93 1.82
C THR A 265 22.88 -28.69 2.54
N PHE A 266 22.06 -27.81 1.97
CA PHE A 266 20.83 -27.31 2.58
C PHE A 266 19.60 -27.69 1.76
N ALA A 267 18.49 -27.96 2.44
CA ALA A 267 17.21 -28.24 1.81
C ALA A 267 16.05 -27.77 2.69
N VAL A 268 14.94 -27.35 2.08
CA VAL A 268 13.68 -27.13 2.80
C VAL A 268 13.04 -28.49 3.07
N ALA A 269 12.83 -28.83 4.34
CA ALA A 269 12.35 -30.16 4.77
C ALA A 269 10.94 -30.14 5.39
N GLY A 270 10.34 -28.96 5.53
CA GLY A 270 8.96 -28.78 5.97
C GLY A 270 8.50 -27.35 5.69
N GLY A 271 7.23 -27.17 5.34
CA GLY A 271 6.71 -25.89 4.90
C GLY A 271 7.24 -25.44 3.52
N ALA A 272 7.09 -24.15 3.23
CA ALA A 272 7.58 -23.52 2.01
C ALA A 272 8.18 -22.14 2.34
N LEU A 273 9.18 -21.73 1.55
CA LEU A 273 9.62 -20.34 1.54
C LEU A 273 8.53 -19.47 0.88
N PRO A 274 8.49 -18.16 1.17
CA PRO A 274 7.65 -17.23 0.42
C PRO A 274 7.86 -17.38 -1.09
N ASP A 275 6.77 -17.32 -1.86
CA ASP A 275 6.84 -17.37 -3.32
C ASP A 275 7.77 -16.26 -3.85
N GLY A 276 8.62 -16.61 -4.81
CA GLY A 276 9.69 -15.74 -5.31
C GLY A 276 11.03 -15.86 -4.56
N LEU A 277 11.09 -16.55 -3.41
CA LEU A 277 12.35 -16.90 -2.74
C LEU A 277 12.81 -18.33 -3.04
N GLN A 278 14.12 -18.53 -3.11
CA GLN A 278 14.73 -19.84 -3.34
C GLN A 278 15.93 -20.05 -2.41
N LEU A 279 16.12 -21.29 -1.96
CA LEU A 279 17.30 -21.71 -1.21
C LEU A 279 18.31 -22.36 -2.18
N ASP A 280 19.52 -21.81 -2.25
CA ASP A 280 20.65 -22.47 -2.88
C ASP A 280 21.14 -23.63 -1.98
N PRO A 281 21.11 -24.88 -2.47
CA PRO A 281 21.41 -26.04 -1.65
C PRO A 281 22.89 -26.19 -1.30
N VAL A 282 23.79 -25.41 -1.92
CA VAL A 282 25.24 -25.48 -1.70
C VAL A 282 25.71 -24.30 -0.85
N SER A 283 25.30 -23.08 -1.18
CA SER A 283 25.72 -21.89 -0.44
C SER A 283 24.91 -21.66 0.84
N GLY A 284 23.67 -22.18 0.90
CA GLY A 284 22.72 -21.90 1.96
C GLY A 284 22.07 -20.51 1.84
N GLU A 285 22.25 -19.81 0.70
CA GLU A 285 21.61 -18.53 0.47
C GLU A 285 20.13 -18.69 0.14
N ILE A 286 19.28 -18.01 0.89
CA ILE A 286 17.88 -17.76 0.57
C ILE A 286 17.81 -16.41 -0.12
N SER A 287 17.47 -16.36 -1.40
CA SER A 287 17.41 -15.12 -2.15
C SER A 287 16.26 -15.07 -3.15
N GLY A 288 15.93 -13.85 -3.58
CA GLY A 288 14.85 -13.58 -4.54
C GLY A 288 14.06 -12.34 -4.17
N THR A 289 12.86 -12.21 -4.71
CA THR A 289 11.93 -11.12 -4.37
C THR A 289 10.59 -11.75 -4.04
N PRO A 290 10.08 -11.60 -2.80
CA PRO A 290 8.79 -12.15 -2.42
C PRO A 290 7.65 -11.58 -3.27
N THR A 291 6.74 -12.44 -3.72
CA THR A 291 5.57 -12.06 -4.54
C THR A 291 4.24 -12.12 -3.80
N ASP A 292 4.24 -12.65 -2.58
CA ASP A 292 3.06 -12.72 -1.72
C ASP A 292 3.40 -12.26 -0.30
N ALA A 293 2.49 -11.51 0.30
CA ALA A 293 2.57 -11.11 1.70
C ALA A 293 1.99 -12.19 2.63
N GLY A 294 2.46 -12.23 3.87
CA GLY A 294 1.97 -13.16 4.90
C GLY A 294 3.08 -13.83 5.69
N THR A 295 2.71 -14.79 6.55
CA THR A 295 3.65 -15.51 7.40
C THR A 295 3.91 -16.91 6.86
N PHE A 296 5.18 -17.20 6.55
CA PHE A 296 5.64 -18.46 5.99
C PHE A 296 6.49 -19.20 7.02
N THR A 297 6.08 -20.42 7.37
CA THR A 297 6.77 -21.23 8.38
C THR A 297 7.29 -22.53 7.79
N GLY A 298 8.43 -23.00 8.29
CA GLY A 298 9.02 -24.22 7.79
C GLY A 298 10.31 -24.61 8.50
N GLN A 299 11.04 -25.56 7.89
CA GLN A 299 12.32 -26.06 8.40
C GLN A 299 13.33 -26.18 7.27
N ILE A 300 14.57 -25.80 7.57
CA ILE A 300 15.74 -26.05 6.73
C ILE A 300 16.56 -27.16 7.36
N THR A 301 16.91 -28.17 6.57
CA THR A 301 17.82 -29.24 6.94
C THR A 301 19.20 -28.96 6.37
N ALA A 302 20.24 -29.16 7.19
CA ALA A 302 21.63 -29.19 6.78
C ALA A 302 22.16 -30.63 6.90
N THR A 303 22.67 -31.19 5.80
CA THR A 303 23.26 -32.54 5.75
C THR A 303 24.69 -32.48 5.23
N ASN A 304 25.59 -33.29 5.77
CA ASN A 304 26.92 -33.50 5.17
C ASN A 304 27.05 -34.88 4.51
N GLY A 305 25.93 -35.63 4.41
CA GLY A 305 25.84 -36.94 3.77
C GLY A 305 26.64 -38.07 4.43
N MET A 306 27.36 -37.80 5.53
CA MET A 306 28.23 -38.79 6.19
C MET A 306 27.98 -38.91 7.68
N PHE A 307 27.88 -37.80 8.40
CA PHE A 307 27.74 -37.77 9.85
C PHE A 307 26.35 -37.26 10.21
N GLY A 308 25.58 -38.12 10.86
CA GLY A 308 24.22 -37.80 11.27
C GLY A 308 24.01 -37.78 12.79
N PRO A 309 22.85 -37.29 13.24
CA PRO A 309 21.71 -36.90 12.40
C PRO A 309 21.95 -35.58 11.65
N ASP A 310 21.20 -35.38 10.56
CA ASP A 310 21.14 -34.07 9.89
C ASP A 310 20.60 -33.00 10.85
N ALA A 311 21.09 -31.77 10.72
CA ALA A 311 20.62 -30.66 11.55
C ALA A 311 19.38 -30.03 10.95
N THR A 312 18.46 -29.56 11.80
CA THR A 312 17.25 -28.85 11.38
C THR A 312 17.16 -27.50 12.08
N GLN A 313 16.81 -26.43 11.34
CA GLN A 313 16.50 -25.11 11.88
C GLN A 313 15.12 -24.68 11.37
N GLY A 314 14.22 -24.36 12.31
CA GLY A 314 12.92 -23.80 11.98
C GLY A 314 13.02 -22.33 11.54
N PHE A 315 12.11 -21.90 10.67
CA PHE A 315 11.94 -20.51 10.29
C PHE A 315 10.47 -20.08 10.35
N SER A 316 10.27 -18.78 10.55
CA SER A 316 8.99 -18.08 10.43
C SER A 316 9.32 -16.72 9.82
N ILE A 317 9.05 -16.55 8.53
CA ILE A 317 9.33 -15.33 7.77
C ILE A 317 8.01 -14.61 7.57
N GLU A 318 7.88 -13.41 8.10
CA GLU A 318 6.79 -12.50 7.78
C GLU A 318 7.16 -11.62 6.59
N ILE A 319 6.34 -11.64 5.54
CA ILE A 319 6.45 -10.72 4.41
C ILE A 319 5.37 -9.66 4.56
N ALA A 320 5.79 -8.44 4.88
CA ALA A 320 4.89 -7.30 5.00
C ALA A 320 4.26 -6.94 3.64
N LYS A 321 2.99 -6.52 3.69
CA LYS A 321 2.27 -5.95 2.54
C LYS A 321 2.90 -4.63 2.08
N ALA A 322 2.67 -4.26 0.83
CA ALA A 322 3.04 -2.96 0.29
C ALA A 322 2.20 -1.86 0.96
N MET A 323 2.85 -0.80 1.44
CA MET A 323 2.16 0.40 1.90
C MET A 323 1.71 1.22 0.69
N THR A 324 0.40 1.43 0.55
CA THR A 324 -0.15 2.23 -0.53
C THR A 324 -0.25 3.69 -0.14
N SER A 325 -0.10 4.57 -1.14
CA SER A 325 -0.37 6.00 -1.01
C SER A 325 -1.64 6.33 -1.79
N LEU A 326 -2.54 7.09 -1.17
CA LEU A 326 -3.78 7.54 -1.80
C LEU A 326 -3.87 9.07 -1.68
N SER A 327 -4.13 9.73 -2.80
CA SER A 327 -4.45 11.16 -2.86
C SER A 327 -5.74 11.35 -3.65
N GLY A 328 -6.45 12.45 -3.41
CA GLY A 328 -7.70 12.73 -4.10
C GLY A 328 -7.82 14.18 -4.54
N THR A 329 -8.61 14.42 -5.59
CA THR A 329 -8.90 15.73 -6.17
C THR A 329 -10.39 15.83 -6.53
N ALA A 330 -11.13 16.56 -5.71
CA ALA A 330 -12.53 16.82 -5.97
C ALA A 330 -12.67 17.75 -7.17
N SER A 331 -13.70 17.52 -7.98
CA SER A 331 -14.13 18.42 -9.04
C SER A 331 -14.31 19.86 -8.56
N ALA A 332 -14.17 20.82 -9.47
CA ALA A 332 -14.46 22.20 -9.16
C ALA A 332 -15.93 22.37 -8.72
N GLY A 333 -16.14 23.13 -7.64
CA GLY A 333 -17.46 23.61 -7.29
C GLY A 333 -18.05 24.57 -8.34
N GLY A 334 -19.22 25.12 -8.06
CA GLY A 334 -19.94 25.94 -9.04
C GLY A 334 -21.28 26.42 -8.52
N ASP A 335 -22.21 26.65 -9.43
CA ASP A 335 -23.59 26.95 -9.06
C ASP A 335 -24.35 25.66 -8.73
N LEU A 336 -25.34 25.77 -7.85
CA LEU A 336 -26.22 24.66 -7.48
C LEU A 336 -26.82 24.01 -8.74
N GLY A 337 -26.71 22.69 -8.84
CA GLY A 337 -27.02 21.92 -10.06
C GLY A 337 -25.80 21.48 -10.86
N THR A 338 -24.60 21.98 -10.53
CA THR A 338 -23.34 21.42 -11.03
C THR A 338 -23.13 20.02 -10.45
N ALA A 339 -22.80 19.04 -11.31
CA ALA A 339 -22.43 17.71 -10.86
C ALA A 339 -21.01 17.73 -10.28
N LEU A 340 -20.88 17.21 -9.07
CA LEU A 340 -19.62 16.99 -8.38
C LEU A 340 -19.16 15.54 -8.60
N HIS A 341 -17.86 15.32 -8.65
CA HIS A 341 -17.20 14.01 -8.60
C HIS A 341 -15.86 14.18 -7.87
N ASP A 342 -15.22 13.08 -7.53
CA ASP A 342 -13.86 13.04 -7.00
C ASP A 342 -13.00 12.08 -7.82
N SER A 343 -11.69 12.32 -7.83
CA SER A 343 -10.69 11.50 -8.52
C SER A 343 -9.60 11.14 -7.53
N ALA A 344 -9.34 9.85 -7.34
CA ALA A 344 -8.31 9.36 -6.43
C ALA A 344 -7.17 8.66 -7.17
N THR A 345 -5.93 9.05 -6.85
CA THR A 345 -4.72 8.43 -7.38
C THR A 345 -4.14 7.46 -6.35
N LEU A 346 -4.10 6.17 -6.70
CA LEU A 346 -3.45 5.11 -5.90
C LEU A 346 -2.04 4.85 -6.43
N SER A 347 -1.04 4.90 -5.54
CA SER A 347 0.36 4.60 -5.87
C SER A 347 1.02 3.68 -4.84
N ASP A 348 2.24 3.22 -5.20
CA ASP A 348 3.14 2.42 -4.36
C ASP A 348 2.63 1.03 -3.96
N GLY A 349 1.48 0.61 -4.52
CA GLY A 349 0.99 -0.77 -4.38
C GLY A 349 1.72 -1.76 -5.27
N ASP A 350 1.82 -3.00 -4.81
CA ASP A 350 2.24 -4.17 -5.58
C ASP A 350 1.03 -4.78 -6.29
N SER A 351 0.86 -4.43 -7.57
CA SER A 351 -0.28 -4.86 -8.40
C SER A 351 -1.65 -4.77 -7.71
N PRO A 352 -2.03 -3.60 -7.14
CA PRO A 352 -3.18 -3.49 -6.26
C PRO A 352 -4.51 -3.85 -6.94
N THR A 353 -5.40 -4.48 -6.17
CA THR A 353 -6.73 -4.93 -6.56
C THR A 353 -7.77 -4.54 -5.49
N GLY A 354 -9.06 -4.82 -5.72
CA GLY A 354 -10.11 -4.45 -4.76
C GLY A 354 -10.88 -3.23 -5.23
N SER A 355 -11.11 -2.25 -4.35
CA SER A 355 -11.94 -1.08 -4.68
C SER A 355 -11.52 0.19 -3.95
N ILE A 356 -11.76 1.34 -4.57
CA ILE A 356 -11.77 2.65 -3.89
C ILE A 356 -13.22 3.07 -3.71
N THR A 357 -13.58 3.41 -2.47
CA THR A 357 -14.89 3.96 -2.12
C THR A 357 -14.77 5.47 -1.91
N PHE A 358 -15.65 6.22 -2.56
CA PHE A 358 -15.74 7.67 -2.49
C PHE A 358 -16.99 8.05 -1.71
N ASP A 359 -16.80 8.69 -0.56
CA ASP A 359 -17.87 9.20 0.28
C ASP A 359 -17.86 10.73 0.24
N ALA A 360 -19.00 11.32 -0.15
CA ALA A 360 -19.20 12.76 -0.12
C ALA A 360 -20.06 13.15 1.10
N TYR A 361 -19.61 14.15 1.84
CA TYR A 361 -20.32 14.68 3.00
C TYR A 361 -20.57 16.16 2.91
N GLY A 362 -21.73 16.57 3.40
CA GLY A 362 -22.18 17.95 3.38
C GLY A 362 -23.67 18.09 3.06
N PRO A 363 -24.14 19.33 2.83
CA PRO A 363 -23.33 20.55 2.89
C PRO A 363 -22.90 20.91 4.33
N GLY A 364 -21.65 21.32 4.51
CA GLY A 364 -21.16 21.92 5.77
C GLY A 364 -20.76 20.94 6.88
N ASP A 365 -20.60 19.65 6.59
CA ASP A 365 -19.98 18.70 7.52
C ASP A 365 -18.45 18.85 7.43
N ASP A 366 -17.88 19.63 8.35
CA ASP A 366 -16.43 19.87 8.41
C ASP A 366 -15.63 18.70 8.98
N THR A 367 -16.31 17.68 9.51
CA THR A 367 -15.69 16.54 10.18
C THR A 367 -15.86 15.22 9.44
N CYS A 368 -16.70 15.19 8.41
CA CYS A 368 -17.09 13.98 7.69
C CYS A 368 -17.58 12.89 8.67
N SER A 369 -18.35 13.29 9.68
CA SER A 369 -18.83 12.39 10.74
C SER A 369 -20.31 12.04 10.61
N ASP A 370 -21.05 12.81 9.81
CA ASP A 370 -22.42 12.49 9.45
C ASP A 370 -22.47 11.33 8.44
N THR A 371 -23.66 10.84 8.11
CA THR A 371 -23.82 9.85 7.04
C THR A 371 -23.48 10.50 5.69
N PRO A 372 -22.67 9.86 4.83
CA PRO A 372 -22.40 10.36 3.49
C PRO A 372 -23.69 10.62 2.72
N VAL A 373 -23.76 11.76 2.03
CA VAL A 373 -24.89 12.09 1.14
C VAL A 373 -24.75 11.42 -0.22
N PHE A 374 -23.56 10.91 -0.52
CA PHE A 374 -23.26 10.11 -1.70
C PHE A 374 -22.13 9.14 -1.36
N THR A 375 -22.26 7.90 -1.85
CA THR A 375 -21.25 6.85 -1.76
C THR A 375 -21.18 6.15 -3.10
N ASP A 376 -19.98 6.01 -3.65
CA ASP A 376 -19.71 5.23 -4.85
C ASP A 376 -18.46 4.36 -4.66
N SER A 377 -18.41 3.19 -5.28
CA SER A 377 -17.31 2.25 -5.12
C SER A 377 -16.87 1.70 -6.47
N GLN A 378 -15.61 1.97 -6.81
CA GLN A 378 -15.04 1.66 -8.11
C GLN A 378 -13.93 0.62 -7.98
N PRO A 379 -13.84 -0.36 -8.91
CA PRO A 379 -12.85 -1.41 -8.85
C PRO A 379 -11.44 -0.87 -9.15
N VAL A 380 -10.43 -1.47 -8.50
CA VAL A 380 -9.01 -1.19 -8.73
C VAL A 380 -8.37 -2.35 -9.48
N SER A 381 -7.56 -2.03 -10.49
CA SER A 381 -6.78 -3.00 -11.27
C SER A 381 -5.38 -2.48 -11.58
N GLY A 382 -4.63 -2.14 -10.53
CA GLY A 382 -3.31 -1.52 -10.60
C GLY A 382 -3.27 -0.11 -10.05
N ASN A 383 -2.05 0.43 -9.92
CA ASN A 383 -1.82 1.82 -9.56
C ASN A 383 -2.35 2.75 -10.66
N GLY A 384 -2.89 3.89 -10.28
CA GLY A 384 -3.45 4.88 -11.21
C GLY A 384 -4.60 5.67 -10.62
N ASP A 385 -5.24 6.45 -11.50
CA ASP A 385 -6.38 7.29 -11.16
C ASP A 385 -7.68 6.49 -11.29
N VAL A 386 -8.57 6.69 -10.32
CA VAL A 386 -9.93 6.15 -10.28
C VAL A 386 -10.88 7.30 -10.00
N ASP A 387 -11.91 7.45 -10.82
CA ASP A 387 -12.90 8.52 -10.69
C ASP A 387 -14.19 7.97 -10.10
N SER A 388 -14.84 8.74 -9.22
CA SER A 388 -16.20 8.45 -8.77
C SER A 388 -17.22 8.71 -9.88
N ASP A 389 -18.39 8.09 -9.78
CA ASP A 389 -19.56 8.52 -10.53
C ASP A 389 -19.94 9.98 -10.15
N PRO A 390 -20.57 10.73 -11.07
CA PRO A 390 -21.01 12.10 -10.81
C PRO A 390 -22.25 12.15 -9.91
N PHE A 391 -22.22 13.05 -8.93
CA PHE A 391 -23.29 13.34 -7.97
C PHE A 391 -23.77 14.79 -8.13
N THR A 392 -25.09 15.04 -8.23
CA THR A 392 -25.64 16.41 -8.31
C THR A 392 -26.35 16.77 -7.00
N PRO A 393 -25.72 17.56 -6.11
CA PRO A 393 -26.34 17.90 -4.83
C PRO A 393 -27.52 18.86 -4.99
N THR A 394 -28.52 18.71 -4.13
CA THR A 394 -29.74 19.54 -4.14
C THR A 394 -29.68 20.75 -3.22
N ALA A 395 -28.64 20.86 -2.39
CA ALA A 395 -28.43 21.97 -1.47
C ALA A 395 -27.09 22.69 -1.74
N PRO A 396 -27.04 24.02 -1.65
CA PRO A 396 -25.78 24.76 -1.75
C PRO A 396 -24.96 24.58 -0.48
N GLY A 397 -23.64 24.74 -0.59
CA GLY A 397 -22.70 24.57 0.52
C GLY A 397 -21.43 23.82 0.12
N THR A 398 -20.55 23.61 1.10
CA THR A 398 -19.30 22.87 0.88
C THR A 398 -19.52 21.38 1.07
N TYR A 399 -19.13 20.60 0.07
CA TYR A 399 -19.07 19.15 0.13
C TYR A 399 -17.62 18.72 0.24
N ARG A 400 -17.34 17.75 1.12
CA ARG A 400 -16.01 17.18 1.37
C ARG A 400 -16.02 15.72 0.95
N TRP A 401 -14.91 15.27 0.39
CA TRP A 401 -14.75 13.91 -0.07
C TRP A 401 -13.74 13.15 0.78
N ILE A 402 -14.00 11.86 0.98
CA ILE A 402 -13.04 10.88 1.47
C ILE A 402 -12.99 9.76 0.46
N ALA A 403 -11.81 9.49 -0.09
CA ALA A 403 -11.53 8.30 -0.88
C ALA A 403 -10.85 7.26 0.02
N SER A 404 -11.32 6.01 -0.02
CA SER A 404 -10.81 4.91 0.80
C SER A 404 -10.54 3.68 -0.06
N TYR A 405 -9.28 3.30 -0.19
CA TYR A 405 -8.85 2.05 -0.80
C TYR A 405 -9.00 0.89 0.20
N SER A 406 -9.63 -0.21 -0.24
CA SER A 406 -9.94 -1.37 0.61
C SER A 406 -8.71 -2.16 1.09
N GLY A 407 -7.56 -2.00 0.44
CA GLY A 407 -6.47 -2.97 0.55
C GLY A 407 -6.81 -4.29 -0.14
N ASP A 408 -5.82 -5.19 -0.16
CA ASP A 408 -5.98 -6.57 -0.65
C ASP A 408 -5.03 -7.54 0.06
N ALA A 409 -4.75 -8.71 -0.54
CA ALA A 409 -3.84 -9.71 0.02
C ALA A 409 -2.40 -9.19 0.20
N ASN A 410 -1.94 -8.34 -0.72
CA ASN A 410 -0.55 -7.90 -0.85
C ASN A 410 -0.35 -6.41 -0.55
N ASN A 411 -1.44 -5.65 -0.43
CA ASN A 411 -1.43 -4.21 -0.26
C ASN A 411 -2.21 -3.79 1.00
N GLU A 412 -1.65 -2.87 1.76
CA GLU A 412 -2.36 -2.24 2.88
C GLU A 412 -3.46 -1.30 2.38
N ALA A 413 -4.53 -1.19 3.17
CA ALA A 413 -5.59 -0.22 2.95
C ALA A 413 -5.09 1.20 3.24
N SER A 414 -5.66 2.19 2.54
CA SER A 414 -5.31 3.60 2.71
C SER A 414 -6.52 4.49 2.43
N SER A 415 -6.52 5.70 2.98
CA SER A 415 -7.61 6.67 2.75
C SER A 415 -7.08 8.10 2.75
N THR A 416 -7.77 9.00 2.04
CA THR A 416 -7.60 10.44 2.24
C THR A 416 -8.22 10.85 3.59
N ALA A 417 -7.92 12.06 4.06
CA ALA A 417 -8.50 12.62 5.28
C ALA A 417 -9.55 13.69 4.95
N CYS A 418 -10.56 13.81 5.82
CA CYS A 418 -11.55 14.86 5.71
C CYS A 418 -10.89 16.24 5.73
N GLY A 419 -11.13 17.04 4.68
CA GLY A 419 -10.60 18.39 4.57
C GLY A 419 -9.17 18.49 4.06
N ASP A 420 -8.62 17.41 3.50
CA ASP A 420 -7.40 17.46 2.71
C ASP A 420 -7.49 18.50 1.58
N ALA A 421 -6.35 19.07 1.21
CA ALA A 421 -6.29 20.07 0.14
C ALA A 421 -6.79 19.47 -1.18
N GLY A 422 -7.76 20.13 -1.81
CA GLY A 422 -8.38 19.63 -3.04
C GLY A 422 -9.52 18.63 -2.82
N GLN A 423 -9.81 18.20 -1.59
CA GLN A 423 -10.90 17.26 -1.27
C GLN A 423 -12.21 17.98 -0.89
N SER A 424 -12.48 19.15 -1.47
CA SER A 424 -13.73 19.87 -1.23
C SER A 424 -14.18 20.69 -2.43
N ALA A 425 -15.50 20.73 -2.61
CA ALA A 425 -16.17 21.51 -3.65
C ALA A 425 -17.28 22.35 -3.03
N ALA A 426 -17.31 23.65 -3.34
CA ALA A 426 -18.34 24.56 -2.83
C ALA A 426 -19.38 24.86 -3.91
N LEU A 427 -20.64 24.56 -3.61
CA LEU A 427 -21.78 24.96 -4.43
C LEU A 427 -22.39 26.26 -3.92
N LYS A 428 -22.61 27.19 -4.83
CA LYS A 428 -23.23 28.50 -4.57
C LYS A 428 -24.68 28.49 -5.01
N ALA A 429 -25.51 29.24 -4.28
CA ALA A 429 -26.91 29.44 -4.63
C ALA A 429 -27.07 30.70 -5.49
N PRO A 430 -27.69 30.61 -6.68
CA PRO A 430 -28.07 31.77 -7.46
C PRO A 430 -29.14 32.61 -6.74
N LEU A 431 -28.95 33.93 -6.73
CA LEU A 431 -29.94 34.92 -6.37
C LEU A 431 -30.30 35.73 -7.62
N ASP A 432 -31.54 35.56 -8.09
CA ASP A 432 -32.09 36.36 -9.19
C ASP A 432 -32.86 37.55 -8.63
N VAL A 433 -32.53 38.74 -9.09
CA VAL A 433 -33.23 39.98 -8.72
C VAL A 433 -33.81 40.63 -9.96
N ALA A 434 -35.08 41.02 -9.89
CA ALA A 434 -35.77 41.74 -10.95
C ALA A 434 -36.38 43.04 -10.42
N THR A 435 -36.35 44.09 -11.23
CA THR A 435 -37.19 45.28 -11.01
C THR A 435 -38.52 45.12 -11.74
N SER A 436 -39.60 45.61 -11.15
CA SER A 436 -40.95 45.52 -11.70
C SER A 436 -41.77 46.78 -11.37
N GLY A 437 -42.98 46.88 -11.94
CA GLY A 437 -43.85 48.03 -11.76
C GLY A 437 -43.77 49.02 -12.93
N THR A 438 -44.32 50.22 -12.76
CA THR A 438 -44.32 51.24 -13.83
C THR A 438 -43.15 52.22 -13.71
N GLY A 439 -42.62 52.38 -12.50
CA GLY A 439 -41.49 53.27 -12.20
C GLY A 439 -40.13 52.68 -12.52
N VAL A 440 -39.10 53.49 -12.34
CA VAL A 440 -37.70 53.14 -12.57
C VAL A 440 -36.91 53.22 -11.26
N GLY A 441 -36.01 52.27 -11.06
CA GLY A 441 -35.15 52.22 -9.89
C GLY A 441 -34.01 51.23 -10.07
N TYR A 442 -33.07 51.29 -9.14
CA TYR A 442 -31.86 50.48 -9.10
C TYR A 442 -31.87 49.58 -7.87
N VAL A 443 -31.30 48.37 -8.00
CA VAL A 443 -31.08 47.46 -6.88
C VAL A 443 -29.62 47.03 -6.83
N ALA A 444 -29.02 47.11 -5.64
CA ALA A 444 -27.70 46.57 -5.33
C ALA A 444 -27.73 45.67 -4.09
N SER A 445 -26.67 44.88 -3.91
CA SER A 445 -26.45 44.08 -2.69
C SER A 445 -25.21 44.44 -1.90
N THR A 446 -25.25 44.17 -0.59
CA THR A 446 -24.07 43.96 0.26
C THR A 446 -24.15 42.56 0.89
N PRO A 447 -23.14 41.68 0.74
CA PRO A 447 -21.93 41.82 -0.09
C PRO A 447 -22.24 42.06 -1.57
N ALA A 448 -21.28 42.65 -2.30
CA ALA A 448 -21.46 43.01 -3.70
C ALA A 448 -21.70 41.77 -4.58
N GLY A 449 -22.57 41.90 -5.59
CA GLY A 449 -22.82 40.89 -6.62
C GLY A 449 -24.09 41.14 -7.42
N ILE A 450 -25.16 41.59 -6.76
CA ILE A 450 -26.37 42.11 -7.42
C ILE A 450 -26.15 43.58 -7.76
N ASP A 451 -26.30 43.90 -9.05
CA ASP A 451 -26.40 45.25 -9.59
C ASP A 451 -27.35 45.19 -10.80
N CYS A 452 -28.58 45.66 -10.61
CA CYS A 452 -29.62 45.57 -11.63
C CYS A 452 -29.72 46.81 -12.53
N GLY A 453 -28.84 47.81 -12.40
CA GLY A 453 -28.94 49.05 -13.19
C GLY A 453 -30.26 49.83 -12.98
N SER A 454 -30.39 51.02 -13.59
CA SER A 454 -31.58 51.89 -13.49
C SER A 454 -32.51 51.78 -14.70
N GLY A 455 -32.57 50.61 -15.34
CA GLY A 455 -33.46 50.35 -16.48
C GLY A 455 -34.89 50.03 -16.05
N SER A 456 -35.87 50.27 -16.93
CA SER A 456 -37.22 49.73 -16.72
C SER A 456 -37.20 48.21 -16.90
N HIS A 457 -37.62 47.46 -15.88
CA HIS A 457 -37.66 45.98 -15.85
C HIS A 457 -36.30 45.30 -16.04
N ALA A 458 -35.29 45.75 -15.31
CA ALA A 458 -33.97 45.15 -15.34
C ALA A 458 -33.90 43.89 -14.45
N SER A 459 -33.16 42.88 -14.92
CA SER A 459 -32.88 41.64 -14.18
C SER A 459 -31.38 41.45 -14.05
N CYS A 460 -30.93 41.03 -12.87
CA CYS A 460 -29.55 40.70 -12.60
C CYS A 460 -29.47 39.48 -11.67
N SER A 461 -28.38 38.73 -11.76
CA SER A 461 -28.18 37.48 -11.04
C SER A 461 -26.77 37.38 -10.51
N ALA A 462 -26.60 36.87 -9.30
CA ALA A 462 -25.30 36.51 -8.75
C ALA A 462 -25.42 35.31 -7.81
N SER A 463 -24.35 34.52 -7.73
CA SER A 463 -24.31 33.32 -6.90
C SER A 463 -23.49 33.53 -5.64
N TYR A 464 -24.03 33.09 -4.51
CA TYR A 464 -23.44 33.30 -3.19
C TYR A 464 -23.28 31.99 -2.43
N GLY A 465 -22.30 31.94 -1.52
CA GLY A 465 -22.08 30.76 -0.67
C GLY A 465 -23.25 30.51 0.27
N TYR A 466 -23.39 29.26 0.72
CA TYR A 466 -24.41 28.87 1.68
C TYR A 466 -24.37 29.72 2.96
N GLY A 467 -25.54 30.09 3.46
CA GLY A 467 -25.70 30.89 4.68
C GLY A 467 -25.28 32.35 4.54
N THR A 468 -24.83 32.80 3.37
CA THR A 468 -24.49 34.22 3.14
C THR A 468 -25.75 35.06 3.31
N GLU A 469 -25.68 36.03 4.21
CA GLU A 469 -26.72 37.05 4.37
C GLU A 469 -26.45 38.21 3.42
N ILE A 470 -27.43 38.50 2.57
CA ILE A 470 -27.35 39.51 1.52
C ILE A 470 -28.35 40.61 1.85
N THR A 471 -27.87 41.81 2.06
CA THR A 471 -28.73 42.99 2.16
C THR A 471 -28.91 43.60 0.78
N LEU A 472 -30.11 43.45 0.21
CA LEU A 472 -30.56 44.15 -0.99
C LEU A 472 -30.99 45.57 -0.63
N THR A 473 -30.63 46.55 -1.46
CA THR A 473 -31.01 47.96 -1.30
C THR A 473 -31.62 48.46 -2.61
N ALA A 474 -32.88 48.87 -2.55
CA ALA A 474 -33.60 49.50 -3.65
C ALA A 474 -33.49 51.02 -3.56
N VAL A 475 -33.11 51.66 -4.66
CA VAL A 475 -32.99 53.11 -4.79
C VAL A 475 -33.90 53.56 -5.93
N PRO A 476 -35.02 54.26 -5.66
CA PRO A 476 -35.84 54.86 -6.70
C PRO A 476 -35.06 55.89 -7.51
N ASP A 477 -35.33 55.99 -8.81
CA ASP A 477 -34.71 57.02 -9.65
C ASP A 477 -35.38 58.39 -9.42
N GLU A 478 -34.71 59.27 -8.69
CA GLU A 478 -35.16 60.64 -8.41
C GLU A 478 -35.35 61.48 -9.68
N GLY A 479 -34.63 61.18 -10.77
CA GLY A 479 -34.74 61.89 -12.05
C GLY A 479 -36.06 61.65 -12.79
N THR A 480 -36.78 60.58 -12.43
CA THR A 480 -38.06 60.18 -13.05
C THR A 480 -39.27 60.37 -12.13
N GLY A 481 -39.09 60.79 -10.87
CA GLY A 481 -40.17 60.91 -9.89
C GLY A 481 -40.73 59.56 -9.41
N SER A 482 -39.95 58.48 -9.53
CA SER A 482 -40.36 57.13 -9.12
C SER A 482 -40.30 56.96 -7.60
N SER A 483 -41.20 56.14 -7.04
CA SER A 483 -41.15 55.70 -5.65
C SER A 483 -41.05 54.18 -5.53
N PHE A 484 -40.40 53.69 -4.48
CA PHE A 484 -40.35 52.27 -4.15
C PHE A 484 -41.65 51.82 -3.49
N ASP A 485 -42.30 50.79 -4.03
CA ASP A 485 -43.57 50.28 -3.50
C ASP A 485 -43.37 49.12 -2.53
N GLY A 486 -42.31 48.33 -2.73
CA GLY A 486 -42.01 47.20 -1.86
C GLY A 486 -41.34 46.02 -2.55
N TRP A 487 -40.94 45.05 -1.72
CA TRP A 487 -40.33 43.81 -2.14
C TRP A 487 -41.32 42.65 -2.25
N SER A 488 -41.00 41.65 -3.07
CA SER A 488 -41.66 40.35 -3.08
C SER A 488 -40.70 39.22 -3.47
N GLY A 489 -40.97 37.99 -3.01
CA GLY A 489 -40.16 36.81 -3.34
C GLY A 489 -38.90 36.65 -2.48
N GLY A 490 -38.34 35.44 -2.47
CA GLY A 490 -37.03 35.15 -1.85
C GLY A 490 -36.91 35.46 -0.35
N GLY A 491 -38.02 35.55 0.38
CA GLY A 491 -38.06 35.96 1.79
C GLY A 491 -38.18 37.48 2.02
N CYS A 492 -38.10 38.28 0.95
CA CYS A 492 -38.31 39.72 1.01
C CYS A 492 -39.80 40.10 0.93
N SER A 493 -40.22 41.00 1.81
CA SER A 493 -41.54 41.62 1.78
C SER A 493 -41.52 42.97 2.50
N GLY A 494 -42.54 43.79 2.25
CA GLY A 494 -42.68 45.10 2.90
C GLY A 494 -42.13 46.26 2.06
N THR A 495 -42.21 47.47 2.63
CA THR A 495 -41.99 48.74 1.94
C THR A 495 -40.68 49.44 2.31
N GLU A 496 -39.86 48.83 3.18
CA GLU A 496 -38.53 49.34 3.50
C GLU A 496 -37.61 49.18 2.30
N THR A 497 -36.75 50.17 2.05
CA THR A 497 -35.86 50.16 0.88
C THR A 497 -34.75 49.10 0.97
N THR A 498 -34.60 48.45 2.11
CA THR A 498 -33.67 47.35 2.31
C THR A 498 -34.39 46.03 2.59
N CYS A 499 -33.81 44.93 2.12
CA CYS A 499 -34.25 43.58 2.45
C CYS A 499 -33.06 42.65 2.71
N ALA A 500 -33.09 41.86 3.78
CA ALA A 500 -32.12 40.80 4.04
C ALA A 500 -32.58 39.46 3.45
N VAL A 501 -31.70 38.79 2.72
CA VAL A 501 -31.89 37.48 2.10
C VAL A 501 -30.77 36.56 2.53
N THR A 502 -31.09 35.44 3.17
CA THR A 502 -30.10 34.39 3.49
C THR A 502 -30.08 33.34 2.39
N MET A 503 -28.90 33.04 1.83
CA MET A 503 -28.77 32.07 0.74
C MET A 503 -28.61 30.64 1.25
N ASP A 504 -29.74 29.97 1.46
CA ASP A 504 -29.85 28.55 1.81
C ASP A 504 -30.30 27.67 0.62
N GLN A 505 -30.80 28.29 -0.44
CA GLN A 505 -31.30 27.69 -1.68
C GLN A 505 -31.32 28.74 -2.79
N VAL A 506 -31.65 28.35 -4.02
CA VAL A 506 -31.89 29.31 -5.11
C VAL A 506 -33.03 30.25 -4.73
N ARG A 507 -32.83 31.56 -4.86
CA ARG A 507 -33.84 32.57 -4.50
C ARG A 507 -34.09 33.54 -5.65
N SER A 508 -35.33 34.01 -5.73
CA SER A 508 -35.72 35.06 -6.67
C SER A 508 -36.47 36.17 -5.93
N VAL A 509 -36.03 37.41 -6.09
CA VAL A 509 -36.57 38.60 -5.42
C VAL A 509 -36.96 39.65 -6.46
N SER A 510 -38.09 40.32 -6.24
CA SER A 510 -38.58 41.41 -7.08
C SER A 510 -38.73 42.70 -6.28
N ALA A 511 -38.17 43.78 -6.80
CA ALA A 511 -38.34 45.16 -6.33
C ALA A 511 -39.40 45.88 -7.18
N SER A 512 -40.47 46.36 -6.57
CA SER A 512 -41.50 47.12 -7.30
C SER A 512 -41.30 48.64 -7.16
N PHE A 513 -41.38 49.35 -8.28
CA PHE A 513 -41.36 50.81 -8.34
C PHE A 513 -42.59 51.34 -9.08
N THR A 514 -43.16 52.46 -8.62
CA THR A 514 -44.29 53.14 -9.27
C THR A 514 -43.97 54.59 -9.59
N ASP A 515 -44.39 55.05 -10.77
CA ASP A 515 -44.31 56.47 -11.14
C ASP A 515 -45.26 57.31 -10.28
N GLN A 516 -44.73 58.32 -9.59
CA GLN A 516 -45.58 59.33 -8.96
C GLN A 516 -46.15 60.30 -10.01
N ALA A 517 -47.43 60.67 -9.84
CA ALA A 517 -48.00 61.75 -10.64
C ALA A 517 -47.58 63.11 -10.05
N PRO A 518 -47.25 64.14 -10.85
CA PRO A 518 -46.83 65.42 -10.32
C PRO A 518 -47.97 66.07 -9.51
N GLY A 519 -47.66 66.35 -8.24
CA GLY A 519 -48.60 66.86 -7.25
C GLY A 519 -48.79 68.39 -7.34
N ILE A 520 -50.03 68.89 -7.42
CA ILE A 520 -50.34 70.30 -7.15
C ILE A 520 -50.55 70.46 -5.63
N THR A 521 -49.52 70.92 -4.93
CA THR A 521 -49.55 71.03 -3.46
C THR A 521 -50.25 72.29 -2.96
N ALA A 522 -50.35 73.36 -3.75
CA ALA A 522 -51.12 74.56 -3.40
C ALA A 522 -51.62 75.36 -4.62
N LEU A 523 -52.83 75.92 -4.53
CA LEU A 523 -53.37 76.89 -5.50
C LEU A 523 -54.03 78.07 -4.77
N LYS A 524 -53.40 79.25 -4.85
CA LYS A 524 -53.89 80.48 -4.23
C LYS A 524 -54.11 81.57 -5.28
N VAL A 525 -55.22 82.30 -5.17
CA VAL A 525 -55.51 83.46 -6.02
C VAL A 525 -55.42 84.69 -5.15
N THR A 526 -54.47 85.57 -5.43
CA THR A 526 -54.27 86.80 -4.67
C THR A 526 -54.93 87.95 -5.43
N PRO A 527 -56.02 88.55 -4.92
CA PRO A 527 -56.66 89.69 -5.55
C PRO A 527 -55.84 90.97 -5.32
N LYS A 528 -55.75 91.85 -6.32
CA LYS A 528 -55.24 93.21 -6.15
C LYS A 528 -56.40 94.13 -5.75
N SER A 529 -56.38 94.67 -4.53
CA SER A 529 -57.33 95.69 -4.08
C SER A 529 -57.03 97.03 -4.77
N PHE A 530 -58.06 97.68 -5.34
CA PHE A 530 -57.96 99.03 -5.89
C PHE A 530 -59.01 99.92 -5.22
N THR A 531 -58.55 100.97 -4.53
CA THR A 531 -59.41 101.98 -3.91
C THR A 531 -59.24 103.26 -4.72
N PRO A 532 -60.25 103.76 -5.46
CA PRO A 532 -60.11 105.00 -6.20
C PRO A 532 -60.31 106.22 -5.28
N SER A 533 -59.35 107.15 -5.24
CA SER A 533 -59.58 108.52 -4.80
C SER A 533 -59.90 109.40 -6.01
N GLY A 534 -61.14 109.91 -6.10
CA GLY A 534 -61.57 110.86 -7.13
C GLY A 534 -62.30 110.25 -8.34
N LYS A 535 -63.06 111.10 -9.05
CA LYS A 535 -63.93 110.71 -10.18
C LYS A 535 -63.09 110.14 -11.35
N PRO A 536 -63.47 109.01 -11.97
CA PRO A 536 -62.63 108.32 -12.95
C PRO A 536 -62.75 108.93 -14.35
N THR A 537 -61.61 109.19 -15.00
CA THR A 537 -61.55 109.39 -16.46
C THR A 537 -61.44 108.04 -17.18
N ASP A 538 -61.90 107.97 -18.43
CA ASP A 538 -62.12 106.71 -19.18
C ASP A 538 -60.87 105.84 -19.41
N LEU A 539 -59.67 106.34 -19.14
CA LEU A 539 -58.43 105.53 -19.11
C LEU A 539 -58.31 104.63 -17.87
N GLN A 540 -59.03 104.91 -16.77
CA GLN A 540 -59.00 104.12 -15.53
C GLN A 540 -60.00 102.93 -15.51
N ARG A 541 -60.88 102.79 -16.51
CA ARG A 541 -61.74 101.60 -16.66
C ARG A 541 -61.03 100.36 -17.23
N ARG A 542 -59.77 100.50 -17.69
CA ARG A 542 -58.96 99.38 -18.24
C ARG A 542 -57.96 98.75 -17.25
N ALA A 543 -58.05 99.05 -15.95
CA ALA A 543 -57.15 98.50 -14.94
C ALA A 543 -57.76 97.34 -14.13
N ALA A 544 -58.00 96.20 -14.79
CA ALA A 544 -58.14 94.89 -14.12
C ALA A 544 -56.99 93.94 -14.50
N LYS A 545 -55.79 94.49 -14.70
CA LYS A 545 -54.60 93.80 -15.24
C LYS A 545 -53.63 93.26 -14.17
N GLY A 546 -54.07 92.93 -12.96
CA GLY A 546 -53.12 92.71 -11.85
C GLY A 546 -53.41 91.59 -10.84
N ALA A 547 -54.37 90.70 -11.06
CA ALA A 547 -54.49 89.52 -10.18
C ALA A 547 -53.39 88.50 -10.51
N THR A 548 -52.79 87.88 -9.50
CA THR A 548 -51.80 86.82 -9.67
C THR A 548 -52.34 85.49 -9.13
N ILE A 549 -51.97 84.41 -9.81
CA ILE A 549 -52.22 83.04 -9.40
C ILE A 549 -50.90 82.50 -8.88
N GLU A 550 -50.83 82.18 -7.60
CA GLU A 550 -49.72 81.42 -7.04
C GLU A 550 -50.09 79.94 -7.11
N ILE A 551 -49.23 79.16 -7.75
CA ILE A 551 -49.34 77.71 -7.80
C ILE A 551 -48.01 77.10 -7.41
N THR A 552 -48.04 76.13 -6.51
CA THR A 552 -46.87 75.36 -6.12
C THR A 552 -47.01 73.96 -6.70
N LEU A 553 -45.98 73.52 -7.42
CA LEU A 553 -45.87 72.18 -7.99
C LEU A 553 -44.74 71.42 -7.30
N SER A 554 -44.89 70.11 -7.10
CA SER A 554 -43.77 69.26 -6.68
C SER A 554 -42.72 69.12 -7.80
N GLU A 555 -43.14 69.16 -9.06
CA GLU A 555 -42.30 68.94 -10.25
C GLU A 555 -42.75 69.81 -11.45
N PRO A 556 -41.92 70.01 -12.48
CA PRO A 556 -42.29 70.81 -13.66
C PRO A 556 -43.44 70.17 -14.45
N ALA A 557 -44.47 70.93 -14.79
CA ALA A 557 -45.62 70.40 -15.55
C ALA A 557 -46.28 71.44 -16.46
N LEU A 558 -46.99 70.95 -17.48
CA LEU A 558 -47.92 71.78 -18.24
C LEU A 558 -49.20 71.94 -17.41
N VAL A 559 -49.43 73.15 -16.90
CA VAL A 559 -50.62 73.45 -16.10
C VAL A 559 -51.65 74.16 -16.96
N SER A 560 -52.83 73.56 -17.07
CA SER A 560 -54.01 74.18 -17.67
C SER A 560 -54.87 74.86 -16.62
N PHE A 561 -55.15 76.15 -16.80
CA PHE A 561 -56.01 76.95 -15.95
C PHE A 561 -57.34 77.18 -16.63
N ARG A 562 -58.45 76.97 -15.91
CA ARG A 562 -59.81 77.19 -16.42
C ARG A 562 -60.68 77.89 -15.38
N VAL A 563 -61.33 78.98 -15.78
CA VAL A 563 -62.32 79.67 -14.93
C VAL A 563 -63.73 79.28 -15.33
N LYS A 564 -64.56 78.95 -14.33
CA LYS A 564 -65.97 78.66 -14.48
C LYS A 564 -66.80 79.53 -13.54
N ASN A 565 -68.05 79.82 -13.93
CA ASN A 565 -69.03 80.43 -13.03
C ASN A 565 -69.27 79.48 -11.84
N ALA A 566 -69.29 80.01 -10.62
CA ALA A 566 -69.78 79.23 -9.49
C ALA A 566 -71.28 79.00 -9.70
N LYS A 567 -71.75 77.75 -9.63
CA LYS A 567 -73.19 77.41 -9.75
C LYS A 567 -74.00 78.29 -8.79
N PRO A 568 -75.09 78.97 -9.22
CA PRO A 568 -75.97 79.67 -8.29
C PRO A 568 -76.69 78.66 -7.40
N GLY A 569 -76.78 78.94 -6.09
CA GLY A 569 -77.69 78.24 -5.20
C GLY A 569 -79.14 78.48 -5.64
N LYS A 570 -79.99 77.46 -5.48
CA LYS A 570 -81.40 77.44 -5.93
C LYS A 570 -82.19 78.66 -5.42
N ALA A 571 -82.52 79.60 -6.31
CA ALA A 571 -83.72 80.45 -6.26
C ALA A 571 -83.95 81.16 -7.62
N GLY A 572 -84.83 80.55 -8.44
CA GLY A 572 -85.75 81.15 -9.43
C GLY A 572 -85.30 82.23 -10.41
N GLY A 573 -84.55 81.88 -11.45
CA GLY A 573 -84.44 82.70 -12.68
C GLY A 573 -83.89 81.87 -13.85
N PRO A 574 -84.28 82.15 -15.11
CA PRO A 574 -83.86 81.33 -16.25
C PRO A 574 -82.32 81.34 -16.41
N PRO A 575 -81.70 80.22 -16.82
CA PRO A 575 -80.26 80.12 -16.95
C PRO A 575 -79.76 81.09 -18.05
N PRO A 576 -78.70 81.86 -17.81
CA PRO A 576 -78.10 82.68 -18.87
C PRO A 576 -77.42 81.77 -19.91
N PRO A 577 -77.28 82.24 -21.18
CA PRO A 577 -76.67 81.44 -22.24
C PRO A 577 -75.24 81.01 -21.88
N PRO A 578 -74.80 79.83 -22.35
CA PRO A 578 -73.51 79.26 -21.98
C PRO A 578 -72.35 80.14 -22.49
N SER A 579 -71.69 80.85 -21.58
CA SER A 579 -70.40 81.46 -21.88
C SER A 579 -69.35 80.35 -22.00
N ARG A 580 -68.66 80.24 -23.14
CA ARG A 580 -67.55 79.28 -23.34
C ARG A 580 -66.59 79.33 -22.13
N PRO A 581 -66.23 78.17 -21.51
CA PRO A 581 -65.28 78.14 -20.40
C PRO A 581 -63.93 78.66 -20.88
N ARG A 582 -63.34 79.59 -20.12
CA ARG A 582 -62.12 80.30 -20.50
C ARG A 582 -60.92 79.57 -19.92
N SER A 583 -59.97 79.18 -20.76
CA SER A 583 -58.75 78.50 -20.34
C SER A 583 -57.50 78.97 -21.07
N PHE A 584 -56.35 78.80 -20.42
CA PHE A 584 -55.02 78.88 -21.00
C PHE A 584 -54.13 77.85 -20.30
N SER A 585 -53.00 77.49 -20.90
CA SER A 585 -52.03 76.59 -20.29
C SER A 585 -50.65 77.24 -20.26
N ARG A 586 -49.83 76.87 -19.27
CA ARG A 586 -48.45 77.34 -19.15
C ARG A 586 -47.57 76.23 -18.59
N ASN A 587 -46.38 76.06 -19.15
CA ASN A 587 -45.34 75.24 -18.52
C ASN A 587 -44.81 75.97 -17.30
N LEU A 588 -44.81 75.30 -16.16
CA LEU A 588 -44.35 75.84 -14.90
C LEU A 588 -43.28 74.91 -14.30
N PRO A 589 -42.20 75.46 -13.74
CA PRO A 589 -41.19 74.68 -13.04
C PRO A 589 -41.72 74.15 -11.70
N ALA A 590 -40.97 73.21 -11.10
CA ALA A 590 -41.15 72.80 -9.71
C ALA A 590 -41.04 74.00 -8.75
N GLY A 591 -41.74 73.95 -7.63
CA GLY A 591 -41.79 75.04 -6.65
C GLY A 591 -42.88 76.08 -6.90
N SER A 592 -42.84 77.20 -6.18
CA SER A 592 -43.87 78.23 -6.25
C SER A 592 -43.69 79.11 -7.49
N SER A 593 -44.68 79.08 -8.37
CA SER A 593 -44.76 79.91 -9.56
C SER A 593 -45.87 80.95 -9.41
N THR A 594 -45.53 82.22 -9.64
CA THR A 594 -46.52 83.30 -9.74
C THR A 594 -46.86 83.54 -11.20
N VAL A 595 -48.10 83.23 -11.58
CA VAL A 595 -48.61 83.39 -12.94
C VAL A 595 -49.56 84.58 -13.00
N PRO A 596 -49.33 85.58 -13.87
CA PRO A 596 -50.27 86.67 -14.03
C PRO A 596 -51.59 86.13 -14.59
N PHE A 597 -52.70 86.58 -14.03
CA PHE A 597 -54.03 86.32 -14.56
C PHE A 597 -54.15 87.04 -15.92
N SER A 598 -53.82 86.33 -17.01
CA SER A 598 -53.46 86.92 -18.31
C SER A 598 -54.15 86.23 -19.50
N GLY A 599 -53.97 86.76 -20.71
CA GLY A 599 -54.59 86.28 -21.94
C GLY A 599 -56.12 86.49 -21.97
N LYS A 600 -56.86 85.53 -22.56
CA LYS A 600 -58.34 85.58 -22.67
C LYS A 600 -59.09 85.70 -21.32
N LEU A 601 -58.40 85.49 -20.20
CA LEU A 601 -58.93 85.70 -18.86
C LEU A 601 -58.91 87.17 -18.40
N ALA A 602 -57.97 87.99 -18.90
CA ALA A 602 -57.77 89.38 -18.47
C ALA A 602 -58.47 90.43 -19.35
N GLU A 603 -58.82 90.09 -20.60
CA GLU A 603 -59.28 91.06 -21.61
C GLU A 603 -60.75 91.47 -21.52
N ARG A 604 -61.51 91.02 -20.51
CA ARG A 604 -62.94 91.39 -20.39
C ARG A 604 -63.35 91.68 -18.95
N THR A 605 -64.23 92.67 -18.81
CA THR A 605 -64.87 93.09 -17.56
C THR A 605 -65.59 91.91 -16.89
N PHE A 606 -65.13 91.50 -15.70
CA PHE A 606 -65.83 90.52 -14.89
C PHE A 606 -67.04 91.18 -14.22
N LYS A 607 -68.23 90.56 -14.30
CA LYS A 607 -69.40 91.03 -13.54
C LYS A 607 -69.21 90.72 -12.03
N PRO A 608 -69.78 91.52 -11.11
CA PRO A 608 -69.68 91.30 -9.67
C PRO A 608 -70.36 89.98 -9.24
N ARG A 609 -69.62 88.86 -9.26
CA ARG A 609 -70.12 87.48 -9.00
C ARG A 609 -69.00 86.58 -8.44
N ARG A 610 -69.37 85.38 -7.97
CA ARG A 610 -68.43 84.33 -7.55
C ARG A 610 -67.98 83.47 -8.74
N TYR A 611 -66.68 83.21 -8.83
CA TYR A 611 -66.03 82.38 -9.85
C TYR A 611 -65.19 81.27 -9.20
N ARG A 612 -64.91 80.20 -9.94
CA ARG A 612 -63.99 79.12 -9.55
C ARG A 612 -62.89 79.01 -10.60
N LEU A 613 -61.64 79.16 -10.17
CA LEU A 613 -60.45 78.84 -10.94
C LEU A 613 -60.10 77.37 -10.70
N ILE A 614 -59.85 76.62 -11.76
CA ILE A 614 -59.42 75.22 -11.71
C ILE A 614 -58.06 75.16 -12.39
N ALA A 615 -57.05 74.65 -11.71
CA ALA A 615 -55.76 74.30 -12.28
C ALA A 615 -55.69 72.78 -12.44
N ARG A 616 -55.24 72.31 -13.60
CA ARG A 616 -54.96 70.91 -13.88
C ARG A 616 -53.54 70.79 -14.41
N ALA A 617 -52.67 70.12 -13.65
CA ALA A 617 -51.35 69.73 -14.09
C ALA A 617 -51.49 68.45 -14.91
N ILE A 618 -50.84 68.42 -16.06
CA ILE A 618 -50.77 67.25 -16.93
C ILE A 618 -49.29 66.96 -17.10
N ASP A 619 -48.89 65.74 -16.76
CA ASP A 619 -47.57 65.26 -17.11
C ASP A 619 -47.49 65.02 -18.62
N SER A 620 -46.50 65.64 -19.25
CA SER A 620 -46.20 65.48 -20.67
C SER A 620 -45.68 64.09 -21.02
N ALA A 621 -45.18 63.31 -20.06
CA ALA A 621 -44.68 61.95 -20.28
C ALA A 621 -45.78 60.88 -20.10
N ASN A 622 -46.55 60.90 -18.99
CA ASN A 622 -47.41 59.76 -18.61
C ASN A 622 -48.93 60.02 -18.64
N GLN A 623 -49.41 61.15 -19.18
CA GLN A 623 -50.84 61.52 -19.29
C GLN A 623 -51.67 61.50 -17.98
N LYS A 624 -51.06 61.24 -16.82
CA LYS A 624 -51.71 61.38 -15.50
C LYS A 624 -51.96 62.86 -15.22
N SER A 625 -53.03 63.17 -14.48
CA SER A 625 -53.40 64.56 -14.21
C SER A 625 -54.00 64.76 -12.84
N GLU A 626 -53.52 65.75 -12.11
CA GLU A 626 -54.11 66.20 -10.85
C GLU A 626 -54.87 67.52 -11.04
N LYS A 627 -55.90 67.77 -10.22
CA LYS A 627 -56.78 68.94 -10.33
C LYS A 627 -57.03 69.60 -8.99
N VAL A 628 -56.69 70.88 -8.88
CA VAL A 628 -56.99 71.72 -7.71
C VAL A 628 -57.83 72.91 -8.14
N SER A 629 -58.61 73.49 -7.22
CA SER A 629 -59.45 74.65 -7.54
C SER A 629 -59.53 75.67 -6.41
N ALA A 630 -59.54 76.95 -6.76
CA ALA A 630 -59.73 78.08 -5.85
C ALA A 630 -61.01 78.85 -6.20
N ARG A 631 -61.73 79.36 -5.19
CA ARG A 631 -62.91 80.22 -5.39
C ARG A 631 -62.54 81.68 -5.15
N PHE A 632 -63.07 82.59 -5.97
CA PHE A 632 -62.89 84.03 -5.79
C PHE A 632 -64.17 84.80 -6.12
N ARG A 633 -64.31 86.02 -5.59
CA ARG A 633 -65.46 86.90 -5.84
C ARG A 633 -64.97 88.22 -6.43
N VAL A 634 -65.65 88.70 -7.47
CA VAL A 634 -65.47 90.06 -7.99
C VAL A 634 -66.53 90.93 -7.32
N VAL A 635 -66.10 92.04 -6.73
CA VAL A 635 -66.96 93.08 -6.12
C VAL A 635 -66.91 94.30 -7.06
N GLY A 636 -68.06 94.93 -7.28
CA GLY A 636 -68.26 95.95 -8.31
C GLY A 636 -67.76 97.32 -7.91
#